data_AF-A0A6J4CZ78-F1
#
_entry.id   AF-A0A6J4CZ78-F1
#
_cell.length_a   1.000
_cell.length_b   1.000
_cell.length_c   1.000
_cell.angle_alpha   90.00
_cell.angle_beta   90.00
_cell.angle_gamma   90.00
#
_symmetry.space_group_name_H-M   'P 1'
#
loop_
_entity.id
_entity.type
_entity.pdbx_description
1 polymer ?
#
loop_
_entity_poly.entity_id
_entity_poly.type
_entity_poly.pdbx_seq_one_letter_code
_entity_poly.pdbx_strand_id
1 'polypeptide(L)'
;MDTLKQWVRAFLEKPKTAGATYTTYPKNNHDKAYRQSISVNNTTYTFLYAYGVQKIKQRERKAMCLGVLLGSTLYKGFCLKGFAQAHMQVNQGDLHLDFLKSSPATPTAPAKESGVYLTFTNIKGTFYLARYAKKEVGSEQIIPYYNPPKSSTTYSMEAINNTLLEQLSQKESTQQPSPASTAQVTQKAPVRTATQKVQEMRVDGQTYHLVYTSDATMQCLKILQYQRILGNFCMQGAGSAQFNPHAPWLTLEFKKEGSNSHHTSLTFKIVDGTFYLENYIKKFFQLDPTTHAEIFLRLEPIYKQSRDDPNYTHPITLLSLSPHFQQELFIRCQEKGYCQH
;
A
#
# COMPACT_ATOMS: atom_id res chain seq x y z
N MET A 1 26.93 13.55 0.88
CA MET A 1 25.89 14.44 0.30
C MET A 1 26.30 14.97 -1.06
N ASP A 2 27.56 15.34 -1.29
CA ASP A 2 28.01 15.85 -2.60
C ASP A 2 27.81 14.89 -3.77
N THR A 3 28.08 13.59 -3.56
CA THR A 3 27.78 12.53 -4.54
C THR A 3 26.30 12.51 -4.95
N LEU A 4 25.39 12.67 -3.98
CA LEU A 4 23.95 12.71 -4.24
C LEU A 4 23.57 13.95 -5.06
N LYS A 5 24.18 15.11 -4.78
CA LYS A 5 24.02 16.34 -5.58
C LYS A 5 24.57 16.18 -7.00
N GLN A 6 25.66 15.44 -7.19
CA GLN A 6 26.18 15.11 -8.51
C GLN A 6 25.21 14.22 -9.30
N TRP A 7 24.59 13.22 -8.66
CA TRP A 7 23.54 12.42 -9.31
C TRP A 7 22.36 13.27 -9.78
N VAL A 8 21.92 14.23 -8.96
CA VAL A 8 20.86 15.18 -9.34
C VAL A 8 21.25 16.00 -10.56
N ARG A 9 22.47 16.55 -10.59
CA ARG A 9 22.97 17.33 -11.74
C ARG A 9 23.02 16.47 -12.99
N ALA A 10 23.65 15.30 -12.92
CA ALA A 10 23.75 14.36 -14.04
C ALA A 10 22.37 13.92 -14.56
N PHE A 11 21.37 13.81 -13.68
CA PHE A 11 20.02 13.43 -14.08
C PHE A 11 19.21 14.57 -14.72
N LEU A 12 19.53 15.82 -14.39
CA LEU A 12 18.95 17.02 -15.01
C LEU A 12 19.64 17.38 -16.34
N GLU A 13 20.95 17.19 -16.41
CA GLU A 13 21.77 17.60 -17.53
C GLU A 13 21.54 16.72 -18.77
N LYS A 14 21.25 17.37 -19.90
CA LYS A 14 21.62 16.88 -21.23
C LYS A 14 22.93 17.57 -21.61
N PRO A 15 23.76 17.01 -22.52
CA PRO A 15 25.08 17.58 -22.82
C PRO A 15 24.97 19.06 -23.21
N LYS A 16 25.69 19.92 -22.48
CA LYS A 16 25.99 21.34 -22.75
C LYS A 16 24.85 22.16 -23.39
N THR A 17 23.87 22.59 -22.60
CA THR A 17 22.95 23.67 -23.01
C THR A 17 23.51 25.02 -22.56
N ALA A 18 23.94 25.87 -23.50
CA ALA A 18 24.45 27.21 -23.19
C ALA A 18 23.36 28.07 -22.49
N GLY A 19 23.74 28.79 -21.42
CA GLY A 19 22.84 29.67 -20.67
C GLY A 19 21.95 28.99 -19.61
N ALA A 20 22.20 27.73 -19.25
CA ALA A 20 21.49 27.04 -18.18
C ALA A 20 22.07 27.41 -16.80
N THR A 21 21.21 27.79 -15.83
CA THR A 21 21.60 27.92 -14.42
C THR A 21 21.10 26.73 -13.61
N TYR A 22 21.90 26.28 -12.65
CA TYR A 22 21.59 25.10 -11.83
C TYR A 22 21.71 25.45 -10.35
N THR A 23 20.69 25.06 -9.58
CA THR A 23 20.71 25.14 -8.12
C THR A 23 20.42 23.76 -7.55
N THR A 24 21.19 23.33 -6.54
CA THR A 24 21.01 22.04 -5.86
C THR A 24 20.85 22.24 -4.36
N TYR A 25 19.99 21.44 -3.74
CA TYR A 25 19.68 21.44 -2.31
C TYR A 25 19.95 20.04 -1.70
N PRO A 26 20.29 19.94 -0.40
CA PRO A 26 20.41 21.06 0.55
C PRO A 26 21.61 21.95 0.26
N LYS A 27 21.57 23.23 0.61
CA LYS A 27 22.76 24.09 0.49
C LYS A 27 23.85 23.64 1.47
N ASN A 28 23.45 23.36 2.71
CA ASN A 28 24.31 22.78 3.75
C ASN A 28 24.25 21.24 3.71
N ASN A 29 25.39 20.57 3.61
CA ASN A 29 25.47 19.11 3.60
C ASN A 29 25.02 18.43 4.91
N HIS A 30 24.93 19.18 6.00
CA HIS A 30 24.55 18.69 7.32
C HIS A 30 23.09 18.96 7.70
N ASP A 31 22.28 19.47 6.78
CA ASP A 31 20.88 19.77 7.05
C ASP A 31 20.10 18.50 7.41
N LYS A 32 19.57 18.48 8.64
CA LYS A 32 18.83 17.33 9.18
C LYS A 32 17.51 17.10 8.45
N ALA A 33 16.91 18.12 7.84
CA ALA A 33 15.67 17.97 7.07
C ALA A 33 15.84 17.05 5.86
N TYR A 34 17.08 16.88 5.37
CA TYR A 34 17.39 16.12 4.16
C TYR A 34 17.86 14.69 4.45
N ARG A 35 17.71 14.23 5.70
CA ARG A 35 18.12 12.90 6.12
C ARG A 35 17.16 12.29 7.14
N GLN A 36 16.91 11.00 7.01
CA GLN A 36 16.15 10.23 7.98
C GLN A 36 16.82 8.87 8.18
N SER A 37 16.86 8.38 9.42
CA SER A 37 17.45 7.07 9.72
C SER A 37 16.41 6.08 10.18
N ILE A 38 16.64 4.82 9.86
CA ILE A 38 15.86 3.68 10.32
C ILE A 38 16.81 2.57 10.76
N SER A 39 16.45 1.86 11.83
CA SER A 39 17.16 0.65 12.23
C SER A 39 16.26 -0.55 11.96
N VAL A 40 16.74 -1.46 11.12
CA VAL A 40 16.07 -2.74 10.80
C VAL A 40 17.05 -3.86 11.08
N ASN A 41 16.68 -4.83 11.92
CA ASN A 41 17.53 -5.98 12.28
C ASN A 41 18.96 -5.56 12.70
N ASN A 42 19.07 -4.62 13.65
CA ASN A 42 20.33 -4.03 14.13
C ASN A 42 21.22 -3.35 13.07
N THR A 43 20.69 -3.13 11.87
CA THR A 43 21.38 -2.40 10.80
C THR A 43 20.72 -1.03 10.63
N THR A 44 21.49 0.03 10.80
CA THR A 44 21.01 1.40 10.59
C THR A 44 21.22 1.82 9.14
N TYR A 45 20.11 2.14 8.49
CA TYR A 45 20.08 2.75 7.16
C TYR A 45 19.77 4.24 7.31
N THR A 46 20.61 5.09 6.74
CA THR A 46 20.36 6.53 6.69
C THR A 46 19.97 6.93 5.28
N PHE A 47 18.72 7.32 5.09
CA PHE A 47 18.24 7.87 3.83
C PHE A 47 18.62 9.33 3.72
N LEU A 48 19.06 9.72 2.53
CA LEU A 48 19.43 11.08 2.15
C LEU A 48 18.65 11.44 0.90
N TYR A 49 18.17 12.68 0.78
CA TYR A 49 17.67 13.17 -0.50
C TYR A 49 18.30 14.51 -0.88
N ALA A 50 18.41 14.75 -2.18
CA ALA A 50 18.82 16.03 -2.74
C ALA A 50 17.93 16.34 -3.94
N TYR A 51 17.67 17.62 -4.21
CA TYR A 51 16.97 18.03 -5.41
C TYR A 51 17.65 19.19 -6.10
N GLY A 52 17.33 19.36 -7.37
CA GLY A 52 17.93 20.34 -8.24
C GLY A 52 16.89 21.02 -9.11
N VAL A 53 17.16 22.28 -9.40
CA VAL A 53 16.40 23.10 -10.34
C VAL A 53 17.35 23.61 -11.40
N GLN A 54 17.09 23.25 -12.65
CA GLN A 54 17.76 23.75 -13.83
C GLN A 54 16.84 24.75 -14.52
N LYS A 55 17.30 25.99 -14.73
CA LYS A 55 16.58 27.01 -15.49
C LYS A 55 17.23 27.19 -16.86
N ILE A 56 16.44 27.08 -17.91
CA ILE A 56 16.83 27.36 -19.30
C ILE A 56 15.81 28.34 -19.87
N LYS A 57 16.23 29.59 -20.10
CA LYS A 57 15.31 30.70 -20.45
C LYS A 57 14.17 30.78 -19.42
N GLN A 58 12.91 30.68 -19.84
CA GLN A 58 11.73 30.68 -18.96
C GLN A 58 11.27 29.28 -18.51
N ARG A 59 11.98 28.20 -18.88
CA ARG A 59 11.61 26.84 -18.50
C ARG A 59 12.44 26.34 -17.33
N GLU A 60 11.76 25.81 -16.32
CA GLU A 60 12.39 25.13 -15.20
C GLU A 60 12.27 23.60 -15.34
N ARG A 61 13.37 22.91 -15.10
CA ARG A 61 13.41 21.45 -14.93
C ARG A 61 13.80 21.16 -13.50
N LYS A 62 13.06 20.25 -12.87
CA LYS A 62 13.24 19.87 -11.48
C LYS A 62 13.56 18.39 -11.41
N ALA A 63 14.43 17.98 -10.50
CA ALA A 63 14.67 16.58 -10.22
C ALA A 63 15.08 16.38 -8.77
N MET A 64 14.79 15.20 -8.25
CA MET A 64 15.20 14.78 -6.93
C MET A 64 15.83 13.41 -7.00
N CYS A 65 16.86 13.16 -6.20
CA CYS A 65 17.46 11.85 -6.03
C CYS A 65 17.46 11.47 -4.55
N LEU A 66 17.25 10.18 -4.30
CA LEU A 66 17.36 9.53 -3.00
C LEU A 66 18.63 8.66 -2.97
N GLY A 67 19.35 8.68 -1.86
CA GLY A 67 20.46 7.80 -1.57
C GLY A 67 20.26 7.08 -0.23
N VAL A 68 20.85 5.90 -0.10
CA VAL A 68 20.85 5.10 1.13
C VAL A 68 22.28 4.98 1.61
N LEU A 69 22.57 5.56 2.77
CA LEU A 69 23.86 5.45 3.44
C LEU A 69 23.80 4.26 4.41
N LEU A 70 24.66 3.28 4.17
CA LEU A 70 24.86 2.11 5.01
C LEU A 70 26.33 2.10 5.45
N GLY A 71 26.58 2.33 6.74
CA GLY A 71 27.93 2.63 7.23
C GLY A 71 28.48 3.91 6.59
N SER A 72 29.64 3.82 5.95
CA SER A 72 30.28 4.91 5.20
C SER A 72 29.96 4.92 3.70
N THR A 73 29.25 3.90 3.20
CA THR A 73 28.99 3.72 1.77
C THR A 73 27.64 4.26 1.38
N LEU A 74 27.61 5.14 0.37
CA LEU A 74 26.38 5.72 -0.18
C LEU A 74 25.93 4.95 -1.43
N TYR A 75 24.80 4.28 -1.33
CA TYR A 75 24.14 3.60 -2.44
C TYR A 75 23.11 4.50 -3.10
N LYS A 76 22.96 4.37 -4.41
CA LYS A 76 21.93 5.08 -5.16
C LYS A 76 20.59 4.39 -4.91
N GLY A 77 19.63 5.15 -4.40
CA GLY A 77 18.21 4.76 -4.45
C GLY A 77 17.72 5.04 -5.87
N PHE A 78 17.05 6.16 -6.07
CA PHE A 78 16.53 6.51 -7.39
C PHE A 78 16.59 8.01 -7.66
N CYS A 79 16.25 8.42 -8.88
CA CYS A 79 16.01 9.82 -9.24
C CYS A 79 14.67 9.98 -9.96
N LEU A 80 13.91 11.03 -9.62
CA LEU A 80 12.64 11.38 -10.24
C LEU A 80 12.65 12.80 -10.78
N LYS A 81 12.09 12.99 -11.98
CA LYS A 81 11.87 14.30 -12.60
C LYS A 81 10.58 14.95 -12.12
N GLY A 82 10.59 16.28 -12.06
CA GLY A 82 9.44 17.13 -11.82
C GLY A 82 9.18 17.48 -10.36
N PHE A 83 9.99 16.99 -9.42
CA PHE A 83 9.80 17.21 -7.98
C PHE A 83 10.92 18.07 -7.41
N ALA A 84 10.57 18.93 -6.45
CA ALA A 84 11.53 19.78 -5.73
C ALA A 84 11.26 19.85 -4.22
N GLN A 85 10.22 19.16 -3.74
CA GLN A 85 9.93 19.03 -2.32
C GLN A 85 9.68 17.55 -2.03
N ALA A 86 10.22 17.09 -0.92
CA ALA A 86 9.94 15.77 -0.40
C ALA A 86 9.78 15.83 1.11
N HIS A 87 8.89 14.97 1.60
CA HIS A 87 8.76 14.66 3.00
C HIS A 87 9.15 13.20 3.21
N MET A 88 9.92 12.95 4.24
CA MET A 88 10.44 11.63 4.55
C MET A 88 10.06 11.26 5.96
N GLN A 89 9.38 10.13 6.10
CA GLN A 89 8.98 9.60 7.39
C GLN A 89 9.35 8.14 7.48
N VAL A 90 9.66 7.71 8.69
CA VAL A 90 9.92 6.31 9.02
C VAL A 90 8.86 5.88 10.00
N ASN A 91 8.19 4.78 9.70
CA ASN A 91 7.17 4.21 10.57
C ASN A 91 7.29 2.68 10.59
N GLN A 92 7.44 2.09 11.78
CA GLN A 92 7.45 0.63 11.97
C GLN A 92 8.40 -0.16 11.03
N GLY A 93 9.55 0.38 10.63
CA GLY A 93 10.46 -0.32 9.73
C GLY A 93 10.26 0.00 8.23
N ASP A 94 9.19 0.72 7.88
CA ASP A 94 8.91 1.19 6.53
C ASP A 94 9.36 2.65 6.33
N LEU A 95 9.84 2.95 5.12
CA LEU A 95 10.17 4.29 4.68
C LEU A 95 9.03 4.86 3.83
N HIS A 96 8.46 5.97 4.26
CA HIS A 96 7.47 6.74 3.51
C HIS A 96 8.12 7.98 2.89
N LEU A 97 7.87 8.18 1.60
CA LEU A 97 8.38 9.31 0.82
C LEU A 97 7.25 9.96 0.05
N ASP A 98 7.01 11.23 0.36
CA ASP A 98 6.02 12.05 -0.32
C ASP A 98 6.76 13.05 -1.17
N PHE A 99 6.64 12.96 -2.49
CA PHE A 99 7.22 13.92 -3.41
C PHE A 99 6.15 14.87 -3.91
N LEU A 100 6.30 16.15 -3.60
CA LEU A 100 5.27 17.15 -3.80
C LEU A 100 5.66 18.11 -4.93
N LYS A 101 4.65 18.53 -5.67
CA LYS A 101 4.69 19.56 -6.71
C LYS A 101 3.65 20.61 -6.35
N SER A 102 4.14 21.77 -5.92
CA SER A 102 3.30 22.94 -5.69
C SER A 102 3.29 23.81 -6.95
N SER A 103 2.10 24.13 -7.44
CA SER A 103 1.86 25.19 -8.41
C SER A 103 1.58 26.48 -7.63
N PRO A 104 2.28 27.59 -7.92
CA PRO A 104 2.05 28.86 -7.24
C PRO A 104 0.63 29.36 -7.46
N ALA A 105 0.07 30.07 -6.47
CA ALA A 105 -1.22 30.72 -6.60
C ALA A 105 -1.16 31.81 -7.69
N THR A 106 -2.20 31.90 -8.51
CA THR A 106 -2.43 33.02 -9.42
C THR A 106 -3.54 33.91 -8.84
N PRO A 107 -3.70 35.16 -9.31
CA PRO A 107 -4.75 36.06 -8.81
C PRO A 107 -6.16 35.47 -8.87
N THR A 108 -6.38 34.50 -9.76
CA THR A 108 -7.67 33.84 -10.02
C THR A 108 -7.73 32.38 -9.57
N ALA A 109 -6.65 31.78 -9.06
CA ALA A 109 -6.67 30.39 -8.60
C ALA A 109 -5.72 30.16 -7.41
N PRO A 110 -6.18 29.47 -6.34
CA PRO A 110 -5.33 29.11 -5.23
C PRO A 110 -4.20 28.18 -5.67
N ALA A 111 -3.13 28.15 -4.87
CA ALA A 111 -2.02 27.22 -5.09
C ALA A 111 -2.55 25.78 -5.11
N LYS A 112 -2.10 24.99 -6.08
CA LYS A 112 -2.51 23.60 -6.24
C LYS A 112 -1.34 22.68 -5.95
N GLU A 113 -1.59 21.63 -5.18
CA GLU A 113 -0.61 20.62 -4.86
C GLU A 113 -0.93 19.31 -5.58
N SER A 114 0.11 18.64 -6.05
CA SER A 114 0.07 17.29 -6.59
C SER A 114 1.31 16.55 -6.14
N GLY A 115 1.30 15.23 -6.17
CA GLY A 115 2.45 14.50 -5.68
C GLY A 115 2.39 13.02 -5.93
N VAL A 116 3.51 12.35 -5.64
CA VAL A 116 3.60 10.89 -5.59
C VAL A 116 4.01 10.46 -4.19
N TYR A 117 3.38 9.39 -3.72
CA TYR A 117 3.57 8.84 -2.39
C TYR A 117 4.13 7.44 -2.54
N LEU A 118 5.33 7.21 -2.06
CA LEU A 118 6.05 5.94 -2.16
C LEU A 118 6.28 5.38 -0.76
N THR A 119 5.98 4.11 -0.56
CA THR A 119 6.35 3.38 0.66
C THR A 119 7.32 2.27 0.29
N PHE A 120 8.39 2.14 1.06
CA PHE A 120 9.38 1.08 0.89
C PHE A 120 9.48 0.24 2.16
N THR A 121 9.51 -1.07 1.98
CA THR A 121 9.71 -2.04 3.07
C THR A 121 11.08 -2.68 2.90
N ASN A 122 11.79 -2.87 4.01
CA ASN A 122 13.05 -3.61 4.02
C ASN A 122 12.76 -5.12 4.03
N ILE A 123 13.27 -5.83 3.03
CA ILE A 123 13.25 -7.30 2.98
C ILE A 123 14.69 -7.76 2.86
N LYS A 124 15.21 -8.34 3.96
CA LYS A 124 16.58 -8.88 4.05
C LYS A 124 17.66 -7.88 3.59
N GLY A 125 17.52 -6.61 3.96
CA GLY A 125 18.50 -5.56 3.67
C GLY A 125 18.28 -4.80 2.36
N THR A 126 17.32 -5.21 1.53
CA THR A 126 16.93 -4.50 0.31
C THR A 126 15.59 -3.80 0.52
N PHE A 127 15.50 -2.52 0.13
CA PHE A 127 14.25 -1.77 0.18
C PHE A 127 13.46 -1.97 -1.11
N TYR A 128 12.25 -2.53 -1.00
CA TYR A 128 11.34 -2.75 -2.13
C TYR A 128 10.13 -1.83 -2.02
N LEU A 129 9.62 -1.36 -3.16
CA LEU A 129 8.45 -0.50 -3.24
C LEU A 129 7.19 -1.24 -2.78
N ALA A 130 6.75 -1.03 -1.55
CA ALA A 130 5.53 -1.64 -1.03
C ALA A 130 4.26 -0.93 -1.52
N ARG A 131 4.32 0.38 -1.78
CA ARG A 131 3.17 1.16 -2.25
C ARG A 131 3.59 2.33 -3.12
N TYR A 132 2.83 2.61 -4.18
CA TYR A 132 2.86 3.86 -4.93
C TYR A 132 1.44 4.41 -5.11
N ALA A 133 1.26 5.68 -4.81
CA ALA A 133 0.03 6.43 -5.01
C ALA A 133 0.32 7.82 -5.56
N LYS A 134 -0.69 8.50 -6.12
CA LYS A 134 -0.58 9.85 -6.66
C LYS A 134 -1.72 10.73 -6.20
N LYS A 135 -1.43 12.01 -5.95
CA LYS A 135 -2.41 13.09 -5.84
C LYS A 135 -2.35 13.91 -7.11
N GLU A 136 -3.44 13.96 -7.86
CA GLU A 136 -3.54 14.78 -9.08
C GLU A 136 -3.73 16.26 -8.73
N VAL A 137 -3.33 17.14 -9.66
CA VAL A 137 -3.40 18.59 -9.47
C VAL A 137 -4.85 19.03 -9.22
N GLY A 138 -5.11 19.59 -8.03
CA GLY A 138 -6.43 20.09 -7.67
C GLY A 138 -7.43 19.02 -7.22
N SER A 139 -6.98 17.78 -7.03
CA SER A 139 -7.76 16.74 -6.36
C SER A 139 -7.27 16.59 -4.92
N GLU A 140 -8.20 16.45 -3.95
CA GLU A 140 -7.84 16.06 -2.58
C GLU A 140 -7.65 14.54 -2.44
N GLN A 141 -8.02 13.76 -3.47
CA GLN A 141 -7.93 12.32 -3.46
C GLN A 141 -6.53 11.82 -3.81
N ILE A 142 -6.00 10.94 -2.97
CA ILE A 142 -4.79 10.16 -3.23
C ILE A 142 -5.19 8.82 -3.83
N ILE A 143 -4.83 8.58 -5.08
CA ILE A 143 -5.17 7.38 -5.86
C ILE A 143 -4.01 6.37 -5.76
N PRO A 144 -4.21 5.18 -5.19
CA PRO A 144 -3.17 4.14 -5.13
C PRO A 144 -3.04 3.43 -6.48
N TYR A 145 -1.85 3.41 -7.08
CA TYR A 145 -1.57 2.76 -8.37
C TYR A 145 -0.81 1.44 -8.25
N TYR A 146 -0.14 1.23 -7.12
CA TYR A 146 0.59 0.00 -6.85
C TYR A 146 0.55 -0.26 -5.36
N ASN A 147 0.02 -1.40 -4.97
CA ASN A 147 -0.04 -1.86 -3.58
C ASN A 147 -0.07 -3.39 -3.57
N PRO A 148 1.01 -4.05 -4.05
CA PRO A 148 1.07 -5.49 -4.10
C PRO A 148 0.99 -6.08 -2.67
N PRO A 149 0.55 -7.33 -2.51
CA PRO A 149 0.84 -8.10 -1.30
C PRO A 149 2.31 -7.97 -0.88
N LYS A 150 2.59 -7.88 0.42
CA LYS A 150 3.97 -7.72 0.96
C LYS A 150 4.96 -8.81 0.51
N SER A 151 4.49 -9.97 0.04
CA SER A 151 5.31 -11.06 -0.53
C SER A 151 5.56 -10.96 -2.04
N SER A 152 4.90 -10.04 -2.74
CA SER A 152 5.02 -9.85 -4.19
C SER A 152 5.59 -8.48 -4.53
N THR A 153 6.37 -7.90 -3.62
CA THR A 153 7.06 -6.63 -3.86
C THR A 153 8.20 -6.87 -4.85
N THR A 154 8.05 -6.39 -6.08
CA THR A 154 8.95 -6.76 -7.18
C THR A 154 10.01 -5.72 -7.49
N TYR A 155 9.75 -4.45 -7.18
CA TYR A 155 10.61 -3.35 -7.58
C TYR A 155 11.50 -2.91 -6.42
N SER A 156 12.80 -3.17 -6.53
CA SER A 156 13.80 -2.60 -5.62
C SER A 156 13.80 -1.07 -5.75
N MET A 157 14.24 -0.39 -4.70
CA MET A 157 14.32 1.08 -4.67
C MET A 157 15.15 1.64 -5.83
N GLU A 158 16.18 0.94 -6.27
CA GLU A 158 17.02 1.32 -7.42
C GLU A 158 16.32 1.22 -8.78
N ALA A 159 15.29 0.38 -8.91
CA ALA A 159 14.53 0.22 -10.15
C ALA A 159 13.54 1.38 -10.36
N ILE A 160 13.27 2.19 -9.33
CA ILE A 160 12.29 3.26 -9.38
C ILE A 160 12.77 4.38 -10.32
N ASN A 161 11.91 4.73 -11.27
CA ASN A 161 12.13 5.84 -12.18
C ASN A 161 10.78 6.35 -12.71
N ASN A 162 10.79 7.50 -13.40
CA ASN A 162 9.57 8.11 -13.95
C ASN A 162 8.79 7.16 -14.87
N THR A 163 9.47 6.41 -15.74
CA THR A 163 8.84 5.49 -16.70
C THR A 163 8.12 4.34 -15.98
N LEU A 164 8.74 3.74 -14.97
CA LEU A 164 8.11 2.70 -14.17
C LEU A 164 6.86 3.23 -13.45
N LEU A 165 6.95 4.40 -12.81
CA LEU A 165 5.80 4.99 -12.12
C LEU A 165 4.65 5.34 -13.07
N GLU A 166 4.98 5.80 -14.29
CA GLU A 166 3.98 6.03 -15.34
C GLU A 166 3.32 4.73 -15.79
N GLN A 167 4.09 3.67 -16.05
CA GLN A 167 3.56 2.35 -16.42
C GLN A 167 2.62 1.78 -15.33
N LEU A 168 3.00 1.91 -14.06
CA LEU A 168 2.18 1.49 -12.94
C LEU A 168 0.87 2.30 -12.87
N SER A 169 0.91 3.60 -13.14
CA SER A 169 -0.31 4.43 -13.16
C SER A 169 -1.21 4.19 -14.38
N GLN A 170 -0.65 3.77 -15.52
CA GLN A 170 -1.43 3.49 -16.73
C GLN A 170 -2.18 2.16 -16.68
N LYS A 171 -1.70 1.19 -15.90
CA LYS A 171 -2.38 -0.10 -15.71
C LYS A 171 -3.79 0.03 -15.11
N GLU A 172 -4.08 1.10 -14.37
CA GLU A 172 -5.45 1.42 -13.90
C GLU A 172 -6.24 2.32 -14.88
N SER A 173 -5.58 3.09 -15.74
CA SER A 173 -6.26 4.04 -16.65
C SER A 173 -7.06 3.36 -17.77
N THR A 174 -6.84 2.07 -18.04
CA THR A 174 -7.69 1.27 -18.94
C THR A 174 -9.02 0.84 -18.30
N GLN A 175 -9.31 1.22 -17.05
CA GLN A 175 -10.56 0.92 -16.33
C GLN A 175 -11.37 2.15 -15.91
N GLN A 176 -11.19 3.31 -16.55
CA GLN A 176 -11.98 4.51 -16.26
C GLN A 176 -13.01 4.80 -17.36
N PRO A 177 -14.34 4.76 -17.10
CA PRO A 177 -15.35 5.09 -18.09
C PRO A 177 -15.41 6.61 -18.35
N SER A 178 -15.41 6.99 -19.63
CA SER A 178 -15.66 8.36 -20.08
C SER A 178 -17.13 8.75 -19.86
N PRO A 179 -17.49 10.05 -19.71
CA PRO A 179 -18.86 10.49 -19.45
C PRO A 179 -19.79 10.15 -20.61
N ALA A 180 -21.00 9.74 -20.24
CA ALA A 180 -22.05 9.27 -21.13
C ALA A 180 -22.34 10.25 -22.29
N SER A 181 -22.32 9.71 -23.52
CA SER A 181 -23.06 10.27 -24.65
C SER A 181 -24.21 9.31 -24.94
N THR A 182 -25.42 9.82 -24.79
CA THR A 182 -26.71 9.15 -25.02
C THR A 182 -26.80 8.66 -26.46
N ALA A 183 -26.79 7.35 -26.68
CA ALA A 183 -27.32 6.72 -27.89
C ALA A 183 -27.73 5.27 -27.61
N GLN A 184 -28.83 4.87 -28.20
CA GLN A 184 -29.67 3.72 -27.86
C GLN A 184 -29.06 2.34 -28.15
N VAL A 185 -29.33 1.42 -27.21
CA VAL A 185 -29.65 0.00 -27.34
C VAL A 185 -29.21 -0.73 -28.62
N THR A 186 -28.25 -1.64 -28.48
CA THR A 186 -28.43 -3.02 -28.97
C THR A 186 -27.59 -4.00 -28.14
N GLN A 187 -28.23 -5.07 -27.69
CA GLN A 187 -27.71 -6.09 -26.78
C GLN A 187 -26.51 -6.86 -27.35
N LYS A 188 -25.47 -7.12 -26.53
CA LYS A 188 -24.94 -8.48 -26.29
C LYS A 188 -23.87 -8.54 -25.17
N ALA A 189 -23.99 -9.62 -24.40
CA ALA A 189 -23.11 -10.22 -23.38
C ALA A 189 -22.99 -9.52 -22.01
N PRO A 190 -23.14 -10.27 -20.89
CA PRO A 190 -23.15 -9.72 -19.54
C PRO A 190 -21.73 -9.39 -19.07
N VAL A 191 -21.46 -8.11 -18.83
CA VAL A 191 -20.27 -7.67 -18.10
C VAL A 191 -20.51 -7.95 -16.61
N ARG A 192 -19.75 -8.89 -16.04
CA ARG A 192 -19.77 -9.22 -14.60
C ARG A 192 -19.38 -7.97 -13.80
N THR A 193 -20.37 -7.36 -13.14
CA THR A 193 -20.22 -6.13 -12.37
C THR A 193 -19.61 -6.46 -10.99
N ALA A 194 -18.54 -5.76 -10.60
CA ALA A 194 -18.07 -5.80 -9.22
C ALA A 194 -19.15 -5.20 -8.31
N THR A 195 -19.57 -5.95 -7.29
CA THR A 195 -20.60 -5.48 -6.37
C THR A 195 -19.95 -4.74 -5.22
N GLN A 196 -20.33 -3.47 -5.03
CA GLN A 196 -19.87 -2.65 -3.91
C GLN A 196 -21.00 -2.50 -2.89
N LYS A 197 -20.71 -2.79 -1.62
CA LYS A 197 -21.65 -2.60 -0.50
C LYS A 197 -20.98 -1.78 0.58
N VAL A 198 -21.70 -0.82 1.15
CA VAL A 198 -21.22 0.00 2.26
C VAL A 198 -22.06 -0.33 3.50
N GLN A 199 -21.40 -0.48 4.64
CA GLN A 199 -22.02 -0.68 5.93
C GLN A 199 -21.34 0.21 6.96
N GLU A 200 -22.12 0.71 7.91
CA GLU A 200 -21.60 1.51 9.01
C GLU A 200 -21.53 0.69 10.29
N MET A 201 -20.53 0.96 11.11
CA MET A 201 -20.45 0.44 12.47
C MET A 201 -20.04 1.55 13.43
N ARG A 202 -20.58 1.49 14.66
CA ARG A 202 -20.24 2.43 15.73
C ARG A 202 -19.60 1.67 16.89
N VAL A 203 -18.46 2.17 17.35
CA VAL A 203 -17.72 1.62 18.51
C VAL A 203 -17.18 2.81 19.29
N ASP A 204 -17.41 2.85 20.61
CA ASP A 204 -16.90 3.89 21.51
C ASP A 204 -17.13 5.32 21.02
N GLY A 205 -18.33 5.59 20.48
CA GLY A 205 -18.71 6.89 19.94
C GLY A 205 -18.09 7.25 18.58
N GLN A 206 -17.23 6.40 18.03
CA GLN A 206 -16.64 6.55 16.70
C GLN A 206 -17.45 5.82 15.64
N THR A 207 -17.56 6.40 14.44
CA THR A 207 -18.23 5.79 13.28
C THR A 207 -17.19 5.33 12.26
N TYR A 208 -17.32 4.07 11.83
CA TYR A 208 -16.48 3.47 10.81
C TYR A 208 -17.33 3.06 9.61
N HIS A 209 -16.85 3.33 8.40
CA HIS A 209 -17.46 2.88 7.16
C HIS A 209 -16.69 1.68 6.61
N LEU A 210 -17.40 0.56 6.48
CA LEU A 210 -16.93 -0.69 5.91
C LEU A 210 -17.35 -0.72 4.45
N VAL A 211 -16.38 -0.69 3.55
CA VAL A 211 -16.59 -0.73 2.10
C VAL A 211 -16.16 -2.10 1.61
N TYR A 212 -17.13 -2.87 1.13
CA TYR A 212 -16.95 -4.20 0.58
C TYR A 212 -16.87 -4.12 -0.93
N THR A 213 -15.85 -4.75 -1.49
CA THR A 213 -15.68 -4.87 -2.94
C THR A 213 -15.51 -6.34 -3.27
N SER A 214 -16.38 -6.84 -4.15
CA SER A 214 -16.37 -8.22 -4.62
C SER A 214 -16.15 -8.25 -6.13
N ASP A 215 -15.17 -9.03 -6.59
CA ASP A 215 -15.02 -9.41 -7.99
C ASP A 215 -14.91 -10.95 -8.14
N ALA A 216 -14.79 -11.42 -9.38
CA ALA A 216 -14.77 -12.86 -9.69
C ALA A 216 -13.60 -13.64 -9.07
N THR A 217 -12.59 -12.96 -8.54
CA THR A 217 -11.33 -13.54 -8.07
C THR A 217 -10.95 -13.11 -6.65
N MET A 218 -11.53 -12.04 -6.15
CA MET A 218 -11.07 -11.37 -4.94
C MET A 218 -12.24 -10.76 -4.15
N GLN A 219 -12.18 -10.94 -2.84
CA GLN A 219 -13.13 -10.37 -1.89
C GLN A 219 -12.38 -9.42 -0.94
N CYS A 220 -12.74 -8.14 -0.93
CA CYS A 220 -12.04 -7.11 -0.19
C CYS A 220 -12.94 -6.36 0.79
N LEU A 221 -12.38 -5.99 1.94
CA LEU A 221 -12.92 -5.03 2.89
C LEU A 221 -11.95 -3.86 3.06
N LYS A 222 -12.48 -2.65 2.98
CA LYS A 222 -11.79 -1.40 3.33
C LYS A 222 -12.51 -0.71 4.47
N ILE A 223 -11.78 -0.33 5.53
CA ILE A 223 -12.31 0.35 6.70
C ILE A 223 -11.90 1.82 6.68
N LEU A 224 -12.88 2.70 6.81
CA LEU A 224 -12.70 4.16 6.78
C LEU A 224 -13.21 4.80 8.06
N GLN A 225 -12.54 5.84 8.53
CA GLN A 225 -13.04 6.75 9.57
C GLN A 225 -12.76 8.19 9.11
N TYR A 226 -13.79 9.01 8.92
CA TYR A 226 -13.68 10.39 8.43
C TYR A 226 -12.65 10.54 7.28
N GLN A 227 -12.76 9.69 6.23
CA GLN A 227 -11.86 9.59 5.06
C GLN A 227 -10.50 8.90 5.27
N ARG A 228 -10.06 8.66 6.51
CA ARG A 228 -8.82 7.91 6.82
C ARG A 228 -9.02 6.41 6.62
N ILE A 229 -8.14 5.77 5.85
CA ILE A 229 -8.11 4.30 5.72
C ILE A 229 -7.46 3.72 6.97
N LEU A 230 -8.23 2.97 7.75
CA LEU A 230 -7.77 2.28 8.96
C LEU A 230 -7.39 0.82 8.71
N GLY A 231 -7.90 0.24 7.62
CA GLY A 231 -7.63 -1.14 7.26
C GLY A 231 -8.05 -1.45 5.83
N ASN A 232 -7.31 -2.35 5.19
CA ASN A 232 -7.70 -2.96 3.92
C ASN A 232 -7.29 -4.43 3.96
N PHE A 233 -8.23 -5.32 3.68
CA PHE A 233 -8.02 -6.75 3.70
C PHE A 233 -8.67 -7.37 2.47
N CYS A 234 -7.94 -8.22 1.74
CA CYS A 234 -8.45 -8.93 0.59
C CYS A 234 -8.12 -10.42 0.68
N MET A 235 -9.08 -11.27 0.29
CA MET A 235 -8.87 -12.71 0.15
C MET A 235 -9.08 -13.12 -1.30
N GLN A 236 -8.04 -13.71 -1.89
CA GLN A 236 -8.09 -14.24 -3.24
C GLN A 236 -8.67 -15.65 -3.26
N GLY A 237 -9.49 -15.96 -4.26
CA GLY A 237 -10.05 -17.29 -4.45
C GLY A 237 -11.15 -17.67 -3.45
N ALA A 238 -11.65 -16.71 -2.68
CA ALA A 238 -12.91 -16.83 -1.96
C ALA A 238 -14.07 -16.64 -2.94
N GLY A 239 -15.02 -17.59 -2.96
CA GLY A 239 -16.22 -17.53 -3.80
C GLY A 239 -17.22 -16.49 -3.31
N SER A 240 -17.34 -16.32 -1.99
CA SER A 240 -18.13 -15.25 -1.37
C SER A 240 -17.45 -14.73 -0.11
N ALA A 241 -17.81 -13.51 0.28
CA ALA A 241 -17.42 -12.93 1.56
C ALA A 241 -18.61 -12.27 2.24
N GLN A 242 -18.68 -12.45 3.56
CA GLN A 242 -19.60 -11.78 4.44
C GLN A 242 -18.81 -11.09 5.54
N PHE A 243 -19.24 -9.88 5.86
CA PHE A 243 -18.56 -9.05 6.83
C PHE A 243 -19.58 -8.57 7.85
N ASN A 244 -19.39 -9.00 9.08
CA ASN A 244 -20.38 -8.88 10.15
C ASN A 244 -19.82 -7.96 11.23
N PRO A 245 -20.13 -6.65 11.19
CA PRO A 245 -19.83 -5.76 12.30
C PRO A 245 -20.76 -6.05 13.47
N HIS A 246 -20.19 -6.25 14.66
CA HIS A 246 -20.92 -6.36 15.92
C HIS A 246 -20.06 -5.78 17.03
N ALA A 247 -20.25 -4.50 17.37
CA ALA A 247 -19.41 -3.79 18.33
C ALA A 247 -19.21 -4.56 19.67
N PRO A 248 -17.99 -4.59 20.23
CA PRO A 248 -16.74 -3.99 19.76
C PRO A 248 -15.96 -4.88 18.75
N TRP A 249 -16.64 -5.79 18.07
CA TRP A 249 -16.04 -6.80 17.20
C TRP A 249 -16.36 -6.59 15.72
N LEU A 250 -15.49 -7.13 14.87
CA LEU A 250 -15.70 -7.25 13.43
C LEU A 250 -15.30 -8.65 12.99
N THR A 251 -16.21 -9.38 12.36
CA THR A 251 -15.93 -10.70 11.81
C THR A 251 -15.94 -10.67 10.29
N LEU A 252 -14.86 -11.18 9.68
CA LEU A 252 -14.74 -11.39 8.24
C LEU A 252 -14.90 -12.88 7.96
N GLU A 253 -15.88 -13.25 7.15
CA GLU A 253 -16.17 -14.62 6.75
C GLU A 253 -15.99 -14.75 5.25
N PHE A 254 -15.22 -15.74 4.81
CA PHE A 254 -14.97 -16.03 3.42
C PHE A 254 -15.33 -17.48 3.16
N LYS A 255 -16.09 -17.74 2.11
CA LYS A 255 -16.44 -19.10 1.69
C LYS A 255 -15.87 -19.35 0.31
N LYS A 256 -15.16 -20.46 0.16
CA LYS A 256 -14.80 -21.01 -1.15
C LYS A 256 -15.62 -22.26 -1.36
N GLU A 257 -16.35 -22.32 -2.45
CA GLU A 257 -17.15 -23.47 -2.87
C GLU A 257 -16.39 -24.29 -3.93
N GLY A 258 -16.67 -25.60 -4.02
CA GLY A 258 -16.07 -26.51 -5.01
C GLY A 258 -15.26 -27.66 -4.38
N SER A 259 -14.34 -28.26 -5.15
CA SER A 259 -13.60 -29.47 -4.79
C SER A 259 -12.70 -29.35 -3.54
N ASN A 260 -12.39 -28.13 -3.12
CA ASN A 260 -11.66 -27.81 -1.89
C ASN A 260 -12.43 -26.76 -1.08
N SER A 261 -13.70 -27.08 -0.76
CA SER A 261 -14.56 -26.17 -0.03
C SER A 261 -13.96 -25.84 1.33
N HIS A 262 -13.87 -24.56 1.64
CA HIS A 262 -13.43 -24.12 2.95
C HIS A 262 -14.02 -22.77 3.31
N HIS A 263 -14.29 -22.60 4.60
CA HIS A 263 -14.75 -21.34 5.18
C HIS A 263 -13.65 -20.78 6.07
N THR A 264 -13.25 -19.55 5.80
CA THR A 264 -12.25 -18.82 6.58
C THR A 264 -12.95 -17.74 7.39
N SER A 265 -12.68 -17.67 8.69
CA SER A 265 -13.19 -16.63 9.59
C SER A 265 -12.05 -15.91 10.29
N LEU A 266 -12.06 -14.58 10.23
CA LEU A 266 -11.17 -13.70 10.99
C LEU A 266 -12.01 -12.81 11.89
N THR A 267 -11.77 -12.85 13.20
CA THR A 267 -12.48 -12.03 14.19
C THR A 267 -11.53 -10.99 14.75
N PHE A 268 -11.95 -9.73 14.77
CA PHE A 268 -11.19 -8.60 15.28
C PHE A 268 -11.90 -7.96 16.47
N LYS A 269 -11.15 -7.61 17.52
CA LYS A 269 -11.58 -6.69 18.58
C LYS A 269 -11.14 -5.28 18.23
N ILE A 270 -11.99 -4.32 18.48
CA ILE A 270 -11.73 -2.91 18.25
C ILE A 270 -11.43 -2.26 19.59
N VAL A 271 -10.24 -1.68 19.71
CA VAL A 271 -9.79 -0.95 20.91
C VAL A 271 -9.12 0.32 20.43
N ASP A 272 -9.59 1.48 20.90
CA ASP A 272 -9.05 2.81 20.54
C ASP A 272 -8.88 3.02 19.02
N GLY A 273 -9.84 2.52 18.23
CA GLY A 273 -9.83 2.60 16.77
C GLY A 273 -8.83 1.68 16.05
N THR A 274 -8.19 0.77 16.77
CA THR A 274 -7.32 -0.27 16.20
C THR A 274 -8.03 -1.62 16.19
N PHE A 275 -7.92 -2.35 15.07
CA PHE A 275 -8.55 -3.65 14.85
C PHE A 275 -7.54 -4.76 15.13
N TYR A 276 -7.63 -5.39 16.29
CA TYR A 276 -6.74 -6.47 16.74
C TYR A 276 -7.35 -7.84 16.43
N LEU A 277 -6.58 -8.72 15.79
CA LEU A 277 -7.00 -10.08 15.47
C LEU A 277 -7.06 -10.92 16.73
N GLU A 278 -8.18 -11.60 16.90
CA GLU A 278 -8.47 -12.39 18.10
C GLU A 278 -8.57 -13.86 17.76
N ASN A 279 -9.16 -14.16 16.61
CA ASN A 279 -9.22 -15.50 16.04
C ASN A 279 -9.04 -15.45 14.53
N TYR A 280 -8.28 -16.41 14.00
CA TYR A 280 -8.24 -16.77 12.58
C TYR A 280 -8.40 -18.28 12.47
N ILE A 281 -9.52 -18.70 11.88
CA ILE A 281 -9.93 -20.10 11.77
C ILE A 281 -10.21 -20.42 10.31
N LYS A 282 -9.82 -21.62 9.89
CA LYS A 282 -10.20 -22.19 8.59
C LYS A 282 -10.90 -23.53 8.79
N LYS A 283 -12.10 -23.68 8.24
CA LYS A 283 -12.90 -24.92 8.28
C LYS A 283 -12.92 -25.52 6.89
N PHE A 284 -12.70 -26.82 6.79
CA PHE A 284 -12.70 -27.55 5.52
C PHE A 284 -13.94 -28.42 5.42
N PHE A 285 -14.50 -28.47 4.23
CA PHE A 285 -15.71 -29.21 3.94
C PHE A 285 -15.53 -30.07 2.69
N GLN A 286 -16.22 -31.19 2.65
CA GLN A 286 -16.44 -31.99 1.46
C GLN A 286 -17.88 -31.79 0.99
N LEU A 287 -18.10 -31.73 -0.33
CA LEU A 287 -19.46 -31.71 -0.86
C LEU A 287 -19.98 -33.14 -0.98
N ASP A 288 -21.16 -33.38 -0.43
CA ASP A 288 -21.91 -34.62 -0.63
C ASP A 288 -22.27 -34.76 -2.12
N PRO A 289 -21.91 -35.86 -2.79
CA PRO A 289 -22.09 -36.00 -4.24
C PRO A 289 -23.55 -36.13 -4.67
N THR A 290 -24.47 -36.40 -3.74
CA THR A 290 -25.89 -36.63 -4.02
C THR A 290 -26.73 -35.42 -3.63
N THR A 291 -26.54 -34.91 -2.42
CA THR A 291 -27.31 -33.81 -1.83
C THR A 291 -26.66 -32.44 -2.02
N HIS A 292 -25.38 -32.40 -2.46
CA HIS A 292 -24.56 -31.19 -2.57
C HIS A 292 -24.40 -30.42 -1.24
N ALA A 293 -24.70 -31.07 -0.12
CA ALA A 293 -24.52 -30.50 1.21
C ALA A 293 -23.04 -30.46 1.61
N GLU A 294 -22.63 -29.45 2.37
CA GLU A 294 -21.29 -29.36 2.94
C GLU A 294 -21.16 -30.27 4.17
N ILE A 295 -20.30 -31.28 4.08
CA ILE A 295 -19.92 -32.17 5.17
C ILE A 295 -18.63 -31.61 5.79
N PHE A 296 -18.68 -31.23 7.07
CA PHE A 296 -17.51 -30.73 7.80
C PHE A 296 -16.44 -31.83 7.94
N LEU A 297 -15.21 -31.50 7.54
CA LEU A 297 -14.07 -32.42 7.65
C LEU A 297 -13.20 -32.09 8.87
N ARG A 298 -12.73 -30.85 8.93
CA ARG A 298 -11.78 -30.41 9.96
C ARG A 298 -11.77 -28.91 10.12
N LEU A 299 -11.23 -28.47 11.26
CA LEU A 299 -11.00 -27.08 11.60
C LEU A 299 -9.53 -26.89 11.91
N GLU A 300 -8.96 -25.82 11.36
CA GLU A 300 -7.59 -25.39 11.54
C GLU A 300 -7.61 -24.03 12.25
N PRO A 301 -7.25 -23.99 13.56
CA PRO A 301 -7.22 -22.76 14.34
C PRO A 301 -5.88 -22.05 14.10
N ILE A 302 -5.77 -21.42 12.94
CA ILE A 302 -4.55 -20.78 12.42
C ILE A 302 -3.95 -19.80 13.45
N TYR A 303 -4.79 -18.99 14.10
CA TYR A 303 -4.34 -18.12 15.18
C TYR A 303 -5.45 -17.90 16.22
N LYS A 304 -5.04 -17.85 17.49
CA LYS A 304 -5.89 -17.41 18.59
C LYS A 304 -5.07 -16.59 19.57
N GLN A 305 -5.42 -15.31 19.76
CA GLN A 305 -4.66 -14.37 20.60
C GLN A 305 -4.38 -14.93 22.00
N SER A 306 -5.41 -15.46 22.67
CA SER A 306 -5.26 -16.04 24.02
C SER A 306 -4.36 -17.27 24.11
N ARG A 307 -4.07 -17.95 22.99
CA ARG A 307 -3.21 -19.14 22.92
C ARG A 307 -1.81 -18.76 22.47
N ASP A 308 -1.72 -17.99 21.39
CA ASP A 308 -0.47 -17.74 20.69
C ASP A 308 0.28 -16.52 21.22
N ASP A 309 -0.42 -15.58 21.87
CA ASP A 309 0.14 -14.42 22.56
C ASP A 309 -0.76 -14.03 23.76
N PRO A 310 -0.82 -14.88 24.82
CA PRO A 310 -1.73 -14.70 25.96
C PRO A 310 -1.51 -13.37 26.71
N ASN A 311 -0.30 -12.81 26.63
CA ASN A 311 0.09 -11.58 27.33
C ASN A 311 -0.04 -10.33 26.45
N TYR A 312 -0.59 -10.42 25.23
CA TYR A 312 -0.72 -9.29 24.29
C TYR A 312 0.60 -8.56 24.02
N THR A 313 1.72 -9.31 23.97
CA THR A 313 3.05 -8.74 23.73
C THR A 313 3.27 -8.39 22.27
N HIS A 314 2.61 -9.10 21.35
CA HIS A 314 2.74 -8.95 19.91
C HIS A 314 1.35 -9.03 19.24
N PRO A 315 0.45 -8.09 19.57
CA PRO A 315 -0.92 -8.15 19.07
C PRO A 315 -0.94 -7.94 17.55
N ILE A 316 -1.68 -8.81 16.87
CA ILE A 316 -1.80 -8.76 15.41
C ILE A 316 -2.88 -7.76 15.05
N THR A 317 -2.59 -6.81 14.16
CA THR A 317 -3.59 -5.84 13.68
C THR A 317 -4.08 -6.19 12.28
N LEU A 318 -5.28 -5.71 11.90
CA LEU A 318 -5.81 -5.83 10.54
C LEU A 318 -4.82 -5.34 9.46
N LEU A 319 -4.07 -4.27 9.75
CA LEU A 319 -3.04 -3.73 8.84
C LEU A 319 -1.83 -4.65 8.67
N SER A 320 -1.53 -5.48 9.67
CA SER A 320 -0.41 -6.43 9.65
C SER A 320 -0.75 -7.75 8.95
N LEU A 321 -2.03 -8.08 8.77
CA LEU A 321 -2.56 -9.33 8.19
C LEU A 321 -2.45 -9.43 6.66
N SER A 322 -1.25 -9.19 6.14
CA SER A 322 -0.92 -9.45 4.75
C SER A 322 -1.09 -10.94 4.37
N PRO A 323 -1.28 -11.28 3.09
CA PRO A 323 -1.33 -12.69 2.66
C PRO A 323 -0.10 -13.51 3.07
N HIS A 324 1.09 -12.90 3.07
CA HIS A 324 2.30 -13.53 3.59
C HIS A 324 2.19 -13.84 5.07
N PHE A 325 1.72 -12.87 5.87
CA PHE A 325 1.60 -13.08 7.30
C PHE A 325 0.54 -14.12 7.65
N GLN A 326 -0.54 -14.20 6.85
CA GLN A 326 -1.51 -15.32 6.95
C GLN A 326 -0.84 -16.67 6.66
N GLN A 327 0.04 -16.74 5.65
CA GLN A 327 0.82 -17.95 5.36
C GLN A 327 1.83 -18.27 6.48
N GLU A 328 2.47 -17.27 7.08
CA GLU A 328 3.33 -17.48 8.25
C GLU A 328 2.56 -18.02 9.44
N LEU A 329 1.37 -17.47 9.73
CA LEU A 329 0.49 -17.99 10.77
C LEU A 329 0.09 -19.43 10.48
N PHE A 330 -0.19 -19.75 9.22
CA PHE A 330 -0.48 -21.11 8.78
C PHE A 330 0.71 -22.06 8.98
N ILE A 331 1.91 -21.67 8.54
CA ILE A 331 3.14 -22.45 8.74
C ILE A 331 3.40 -22.67 10.22
N ARG A 332 3.31 -21.62 11.06
CA ARG A 332 3.45 -21.75 12.52
C ARG A 332 2.38 -22.68 13.11
N CYS A 333 1.16 -22.64 12.59
CA CYS A 333 0.10 -23.54 13.00
C CYS A 333 0.46 -25.00 12.68
N GLN A 334 1.05 -25.27 11.51
CA GLN A 334 1.56 -26.59 11.13
C GLN A 334 2.74 -27.02 12.00
N GLU A 335 3.75 -26.16 12.18
CA GLU A 335 4.93 -26.41 13.02
C GLU A 335 4.57 -26.73 14.47
N LYS A 336 3.52 -26.10 15.00
CA LYS A 336 2.99 -26.36 16.34
C LYS A 336 2.01 -27.55 16.41
N GLY A 337 1.73 -28.21 15.28
CA GLY A 337 0.82 -29.36 15.20
C GLY A 337 -0.68 -29.00 15.33
N TYR A 338 -1.05 -27.73 15.21
CA TYR A 338 -2.44 -27.28 15.25
C TYR A 338 -3.12 -27.34 13.87
N CYS A 339 -2.35 -27.31 12.79
CA CYS A 339 -2.82 -27.42 11.41
C CYS A 339 -2.20 -28.63 10.72
N GLN A 340 -2.90 -29.23 9.76
CA GLN A 340 -2.39 -30.35 8.97
C GLN A 340 -1.48 -29.87 7.83
N HIS A 341 -0.55 -30.73 7.40
CA HIS A 341 0.37 -30.47 6.29
C HIS A 341 -0.32 -30.39 4.93
#